data_AF-A0A6J8E1B6-F1
#
_entry.id   AF-A0A6J8E1B6-F1
#
_cell.length_a   1.000
_cell.length_b   1.000
_cell.length_c   1.000
_cell.angle_alpha   90.00
_cell.angle_beta   90.00
_cell.angle_gamma   90.00
#
_symmetry.space_group_name_H-M   'P 1'
#
loop_
_entity.id
_entity.type
_entity.pdbx_description
1 polymer ?
#
loop_
_entity_poly.entity_id
_entity_poly.type
_entity_poly.pdbx_seq_one_letter_code
_entity_poly.pdbx_strand_id
1 'polypeptide(L)'
;MIRNDTSESPSNSSQVILVREAKINTMATQEEVELPNMVGEMKLDSDETNDSPVLEVNSSNPDQPESQQTTDTQQTLNDQKKNGINNPVFSEEGTIEETIPPLTYVDFLPQKTHAEIATDPTFSDFSSIIEQANSWLQLNPEYSLWKCETVTFKIKNDFTSDQDDPVYMESAFGLNRYLSGLRLWLVPQMNSTLPVAQIGFTTALPGKLDEYSYVIASSNSTIQDSIEQLNKQFIKKPLPGVILNVEMIEFHENESTGSMSVDPNKTYWEEKGTENIVKISAVRVYFIIGKPEYVKIGYHDELPSMQHIPFSTIVKFGPFKDVVHKMGYWLKSQKGIRVVNLQSINVVVSYSRDVKAYLDPTQNCSTEKTGIESRYAKVLRAFYVQQKSDDMPYSSLNLHTRLFVPVLREGKLFESVSKTMQRTIKWLDYTRVPPFSVETIQYQVYLGGESVGNLEDKVDKSVRRTNGRYQLSTFRIYFPSEFSEPPPEIAPEVDTAAGWGCVIS
;
A
#
# COMPACT_ATOMS: atom_id res chain seq x y z
N MET A 1 29.56 -41.02 59.76
CA MET A 1 28.15 -40.86 59.39
C MET A 1 28.09 -41.00 57.86
N ILE A 2 28.14 -42.22 57.31
CA ILE A 2 27.03 -43.15 56.94
C ILE A 2 26.14 -42.48 55.86
N ARG A 3 26.32 -42.78 54.55
CA ARG A 3 25.69 -43.88 53.71
C ARG A 3 24.15 -43.72 53.64
N ASN A 4 23.37 -43.97 52.59
CA ASN A 4 23.40 -44.66 51.27
C ASN A 4 22.11 -44.13 50.53
N ASP A 5 22.06 -43.94 49.21
CA ASP A 5 21.78 -44.90 48.12
C ASP A 5 20.31 -45.42 48.00
N THR A 6 19.89 -45.67 46.75
CA THR A 6 18.70 -46.43 46.23
C THR A 6 17.33 -45.72 46.23
N SER A 7 16.75 -45.34 45.08
CA SER A 7 16.10 -46.08 43.97
C SER A 7 14.63 -46.44 44.24
N GLU A 8 13.73 -46.02 43.35
CA GLU A 8 12.70 -46.85 42.69
C GLU A 8 11.64 -45.98 42.01
N SER A 9 11.53 -46.15 40.69
CA SER A 9 10.28 -45.97 39.94
C SER A 9 9.53 -47.30 39.92
N PRO A 10 8.19 -47.26 39.82
CA PRO A 10 7.59 -48.10 38.81
C PRO A 10 6.49 -47.42 37.98
N SER A 11 6.27 -48.10 36.87
CA SER A 11 5.46 -47.86 35.69
C SER A 11 3.93 -47.91 35.86
N ASN A 12 3.26 -47.23 34.92
CA ASN A 12 2.04 -47.61 34.17
C ASN A 12 0.88 -48.29 34.90
N SER A 13 -0.32 -47.68 34.81
CA SER A 13 -1.46 -48.35 34.16
C SER A 13 -2.61 -47.37 33.86
N SER A 14 -3.19 -47.57 32.69
CA SER A 14 -4.32 -46.93 32.03
C SER A 14 -5.65 -46.91 32.80
N GLN A 15 -6.47 -45.87 32.58
CA GLN A 15 -7.94 -45.88 32.45
C GLN A 15 -8.33 -44.51 31.80
N VAL A 16 -8.83 -44.40 30.57
CA VAL A 16 -10.12 -44.85 29.97
C VAL A 16 -11.34 -44.03 30.46
N ILE A 17 -11.77 -43.13 29.57
CA ILE A 17 -13.13 -42.62 29.27
C ILE A 17 -13.76 -41.56 30.20
N LEU A 18 -14.00 -40.36 29.64
CA LEU A 18 -15.36 -39.85 29.39
C LEU A 18 -15.35 -38.69 28.39
N VAL A 19 -15.68 -39.04 27.15
CA VAL A 19 -16.16 -38.13 26.09
C VAL A 19 -17.47 -37.51 26.59
N ARG A 20 -17.55 -36.17 26.65
CA ARG A 20 -18.83 -35.47 26.73
C ARG A 20 -19.17 -34.93 25.36
N GLU A 21 -20.15 -35.58 24.74
CA GLU A 21 -20.92 -35.10 23.62
C GLU A 21 -21.62 -33.79 24.01
N ALA A 22 -21.34 -32.72 23.27
CA ALA A 22 -22.19 -31.53 23.25
C ALA A 22 -23.27 -31.78 22.19
N LYS A 23 -24.48 -32.12 22.66
CA LYS A 23 -25.70 -32.08 21.85
C LYS A 23 -26.03 -30.62 21.53
N ILE A 24 -25.87 -30.22 20.28
CA ILE A 24 -26.46 -29.00 19.74
C ILE A 24 -27.93 -29.33 19.43
N ASN A 25 -28.84 -28.82 20.26
CA ASN A 25 -30.26 -28.79 19.95
C ASN A 25 -30.50 -27.61 19.00
N THR A 26 -30.73 -27.93 17.73
CA THR A 26 -31.26 -26.99 16.74
C THR A 26 -32.77 -26.89 16.96
N MET A 27 -33.23 -25.84 17.65
CA MET A 27 -34.63 -25.43 17.60
C MET A 27 -34.75 -24.32 16.56
N ALA A 28 -35.32 -24.70 15.42
CA ALA A 28 -35.82 -23.78 14.41
C ALA A 28 -37.16 -23.22 14.91
N THR A 29 -37.21 -21.92 15.18
CA THR A 29 -38.43 -21.13 15.22
C THR A 29 -38.46 -20.26 13.97
N GLN A 30 -39.32 -20.62 13.02
CA GLN A 30 -39.76 -19.75 11.95
C GLN A 30 -40.69 -18.69 12.58
N GLU A 31 -40.23 -17.45 12.66
CA GLU A 31 -41.12 -16.29 12.73
C GLU A 31 -41.12 -15.62 11.35
N GLU A 32 -42.25 -15.79 10.68
CA GLU A 32 -42.61 -15.19 9.41
C GLU A 32 -43.09 -13.76 9.71
N VAL A 33 -42.22 -12.77 9.51
CA VAL A 33 -42.58 -11.36 9.60
C VAL A 33 -42.90 -10.87 8.20
N GLU A 34 -44.20 -10.73 7.91
CA GLU A 34 -44.72 -10.05 6.73
C GLU A 34 -44.32 -8.56 6.77
N LEU A 35 -43.51 -8.14 5.80
CA LEU A 35 -43.24 -6.72 5.53
C LEU A 35 -44.27 -6.18 4.52
N PRO A 36 -44.90 -5.01 4.77
CA PRO A 36 -45.85 -4.43 3.85
C PRO A 36 -45.14 -3.81 2.63
N ASN A 37 -45.56 -4.23 1.44
CA ASN A 37 -45.26 -3.60 0.16
C ASN A 37 -45.77 -2.16 0.13
N MET A 38 -44.87 -1.18 0.17
CA MET A 38 -45.15 0.21 -0.20
C MET A 38 -44.53 0.50 -1.56
N VAL A 39 -45.31 0.24 -2.61
CA VAL A 39 -45.04 0.71 -3.97
C VAL A 39 -45.51 2.16 -4.04
N GLY A 40 -44.58 3.10 -3.90
CA GLY A 40 -44.80 4.50 -4.25
C GLY A 40 -44.39 4.75 -5.70
N GLU A 41 -45.37 4.84 -6.59
CA GLU A 41 -45.17 5.35 -7.95
C GLU A 41 -44.73 6.82 -7.90
N MET A 42 -43.48 7.08 -8.26
CA MET A 42 -42.98 8.44 -8.44
C MET A 42 -43.03 8.76 -9.94
N LYS A 43 -44.02 9.58 -10.33
CA LYS A 43 -44.12 10.18 -11.67
C LYS A 43 -42.92 11.09 -11.89
N LEU A 44 -42.16 10.81 -12.95
CA LEU A 44 -41.19 11.74 -13.51
C LEU A 44 -41.90 12.54 -14.59
N ASP A 45 -42.12 13.83 -14.30
CA ASP A 45 -42.47 14.82 -15.29
C ASP A 45 -41.26 15.06 -16.20
N SER A 46 -41.47 14.77 -17.48
CA SER A 46 -40.62 15.18 -18.58
C SER A 46 -40.95 16.62 -18.95
N ASP A 47 -39.97 17.52 -18.98
CA ASP A 47 -40.00 18.62 -19.92
C ASP A 47 -38.63 19.31 -20.09
N GLU A 48 -38.48 19.88 -21.29
CA GLU A 48 -37.47 20.84 -21.76
C GLU A 48 -36.13 20.30 -22.28
N THR A 49 -36.21 19.79 -23.52
CA THR A 49 -35.12 19.88 -24.50
C THR A 49 -34.88 21.34 -24.87
N ASN A 50 -33.70 21.86 -24.51
CA ASN A 50 -33.22 23.17 -24.94
C ASN A 50 -32.20 23.00 -26.07
N ASP A 51 -32.54 23.62 -27.20
CA ASP A 51 -31.73 23.73 -28.40
C ASP A 51 -30.36 24.37 -28.12
N SER A 52 -29.32 23.86 -28.78
CA SER A 52 -28.07 24.60 -28.97
C SER A 52 -27.52 24.36 -30.37
N PRO A 53 -27.02 25.42 -31.04
CA PRO A 53 -26.78 25.40 -32.46
C PRO A 53 -25.45 24.75 -32.84
N VAL A 54 -25.49 24.06 -33.98
CA VAL A 54 -24.35 23.54 -34.72
C VAL A 54 -23.50 24.71 -35.23
N LEU A 55 -22.23 24.79 -34.79
CA LEU A 55 -21.22 25.63 -35.42
C LEU A 55 -20.42 24.76 -36.41
N GLU A 56 -20.64 25.03 -37.70
CA GLU A 56 -19.81 24.56 -38.80
C GLU A 56 -18.41 25.18 -38.70
N VAL A 57 -17.38 24.33 -38.60
CA VAL A 57 -15.99 24.75 -38.77
C VAL A 57 -15.55 24.38 -40.19
N ASN A 58 -15.44 25.42 -41.01
CA ASN A 58 -14.84 25.39 -42.33
C ASN A 58 -13.36 24.98 -42.25
N SER A 59 -13.02 23.86 -42.89
CA SER A 59 -11.64 23.44 -43.15
C SER A 59 -11.21 23.89 -44.55
N SER A 60 -10.42 24.96 -44.62
CA SER A 60 -9.71 25.36 -45.83
C SER A 60 -8.22 25.02 -45.72
N ASN A 61 -7.81 24.00 -46.48
CA ASN A 61 -6.43 23.73 -46.86
C ASN A 61 -5.88 24.87 -47.74
N PRO A 62 -4.58 25.17 -47.61
CA PRO A 62 -3.80 25.31 -48.83
C PRO A 62 -2.43 24.60 -48.76
N ASP A 63 -2.15 23.90 -49.86
CA ASP A 63 -0.91 23.88 -50.63
C ASP A 63 0.43 23.60 -49.92
N GLN A 64 0.90 22.37 -50.12
CA GLN A 64 2.32 22.03 -50.16
C GLN A 64 2.93 22.42 -51.52
N PRO A 65 4.21 22.79 -51.54
CA PRO A 65 5.08 22.38 -52.63
C PRO A 65 6.26 21.53 -52.15
N GLU A 66 6.68 20.69 -53.08
CA GLU A 66 7.69 19.64 -52.99
C GLU A 66 9.13 20.15 -52.80
N SER A 67 9.90 19.34 -52.08
CA SER A 67 11.30 18.94 -52.31
C SER A 67 12.40 20.00 -52.53
N GLN A 68 13.46 19.94 -51.71
CA GLN A 68 14.84 19.81 -52.21
C GLN A 68 15.86 19.35 -51.15
N GLN A 69 16.51 18.26 -51.52
CA GLN A 69 17.84 17.69 -51.21
C GLN A 69 18.86 18.42 -50.29
N THR A 70 19.34 17.64 -49.30
CA THR A 70 20.74 17.34 -48.92
C THR A 70 21.83 18.42 -49.00
N THR A 71 22.46 18.73 -47.85
CA THR A 71 23.91 18.50 -47.59
C THR A 71 24.29 18.79 -46.13
N ASP A 72 25.17 17.96 -45.60
CA ASP A 72 26.22 18.23 -44.60
C ASP A 72 25.88 18.86 -43.23
N THR A 73 25.78 18.01 -42.20
CA THR A 73 26.42 18.27 -40.90
C THR A 73 26.61 16.94 -40.12
N GLN A 74 27.62 16.16 -40.51
CA GLN A 74 28.21 15.11 -39.64
C GLN A 74 29.61 15.58 -39.22
N GLN A 75 29.71 16.40 -38.16
CA GLN A 75 30.95 16.59 -37.42
C GLN A 75 30.71 17.39 -36.14
N THR A 76 30.33 16.70 -35.06
CA THR A 76 30.67 16.99 -33.64
C THR A 76 29.80 16.12 -32.73
N LEU A 77 30.08 14.82 -32.64
CA LEU A 77 29.47 13.95 -31.62
C LEU A 77 30.31 12.69 -31.27
N ASN A 78 31.62 12.70 -31.58
CA ASN A 78 32.50 11.54 -31.38
C ASN A 78 33.66 11.75 -30.38
N ASP A 79 33.75 12.87 -29.66
CA ASP A 79 34.83 13.12 -28.70
C ASP A 79 34.45 12.99 -27.22
N GLN A 80 33.25 12.50 -26.88
CA GLN A 80 32.85 12.28 -25.47
C GLN A 80 32.86 10.81 -25.00
N LYS A 81 33.42 9.87 -25.80
CA LYS A 81 33.36 8.42 -25.49
C LYS A 81 34.68 7.80 -25.02
N LYS A 82 35.55 8.58 -24.36
CA LYS A 82 36.87 8.09 -23.90
C LYS A 82 37.38 8.62 -22.56
N ASN A 83 36.50 9.01 -21.64
CA ASN A 83 36.86 9.14 -20.23
C ASN A 83 36.13 8.05 -19.45
N GLY A 84 36.79 6.91 -19.29
CA GLY A 84 36.39 5.89 -18.33
C GLY A 84 36.36 6.51 -16.95
N ILE A 85 35.16 6.71 -16.41
CA ILE A 85 34.95 7.09 -15.03
C ILE A 85 35.35 5.86 -14.21
N ASN A 86 36.60 5.84 -13.75
CA ASN A 86 37.05 4.91 -12.72
C ASN A 86 36.22 5.22 -11.47
N ASN A 87 35.26 4.37 -11.19
CA ASN A 87 34.40 4.49 -10.02
C ASN A 87 35.14 3.84 -8.83
N PRO A 88 35.65 4.63 -7.87
CA PRO A 88 36.45 4.12 -6.74
C PRO A 88 35.64 3.22 -5.79
N VAL A 89 34.32 3.13 -5.97
CA VAL A 89 33.42 2.23 -5.23
C VAL A 89 33.76 0.74 -5.44
N PHE A 90 34.49 0.39 -6.52
CA PHE A 90 34.84 -0.99 -6.85
C PHE A 90 36.34 -1.30 -6.77
N SER A 91 37.18 -0.41 -6.22
CA SER A 91 38.59 -0.72 -5.97
C SER A 91 38.74 -1.47 -4.63
N GLU A 92 39.22 -2.72 -4.70
CA GLU A 92 39.32 -3.68 -3.57
C GLU A 92 40.19 -3.23 -2.38
N GLU A 93 40.86 -2.08 -2.44
CA GLU A 93 41.80 -1.61 -1.40
C GLU A 93 41.50 -0.20 -0.85
N GLY A 94 40.33 0.38 -1.16
CA GLY A 94 39.92 1.66 -0.57
C GLY A 94 39.28 1.49 0.80
N THR A 95 39.71 2.26 1.81
CA THR A 95 38.91 2.49 3.02
C THR A 95 37.57 3.07 2.59
N ILE A 96 36.53 2.24 2.56
CA ILE A 96 35.16 2.65 2.27
C ILE A 96 34.77 3.60 3.40
N GLU A 97 34.81 4.90 3.16
CA GLU A 97 34.06 5.82 4.00
C GLU A 97 32.61 5.33 3.96
N GLU A 98 32.06 4.94 5.12
CA GLU A 98 30.69 4.48 5.25
C GLU A 98 29.75 5.64 4.88
N THR A 99 29.44 5.75 3.59
CA THR A 99 28.50 6.75 3.09
C THR A 99 27.09 6.31 3.44
N ILE A 100 26.34 7.18 4.11
CA ILE A 100 24.93 6.95 4.42
C ILE A 100 24.17 6.70 3.12
N PRO A 101 23.35 5.63 3.02
CA PRO A 101 22.67 5.27 1.79
C PRO A 101 21.70 6.37 1.33
N PRO A 102 21.48 6.56 0.02
CA PRO A 102 20.59 7.59 -0.52
C PRO A 102 19.12 7.41 -0.11
N LEU A 103 18.73 6.19 0.28
CA LEU A 103 17.42 5.85 0.82
C LEU A 103 17.56 4.62 1.73
N THR A 104 16.96 4.66 2.90
CA THR A 104 16.82 3.48 3.79
C THR A 104 15.49 3.55 4.54
N TYR A 105 15.21 2.55 5.37
CA TYR A 105 14.06 2.59 6.27
C TYR A 105 14.39 2.05 7.66
N VAL A 106 13.51 2.37 8.61
CA VAL A 106 13.46 1.75 9.94
C VAL A 106 12.00 1.51 10.31
N ASP A 107 11.74 0.35 10.92
CA ASP A 107 10.41 -0.07 11.33
C ASP A 107 10.24 -0.01 12.85
N PHE A 108 9.05 0.42 13.27
CA PHE A 108 8.62 0.45 14.66
C PHE A 108 7.37 -0.40 14.80
N LEU A 109 7.46 -1.45 15.61
CA LEU A 109 6.34 -2.30 15.95
C LEU A 109 5.75 -1.91 17.31
N PRO A 110 4.45 -2.17 17.53
CA PRO A 110 3.88 -2.04 18.86
C PRO A 110 4.52 -3.05 19.83
N GLN A 111 4.73 -2.61 21.07
CA GLN A 111 5.28 -3.46 22.13
C GLN A 111 4.15 -4.26 22.77
N LYS A 112 4.42 -5.51 23.15
CA LYS A 112 3.47 -6.32 23.92
C LYS A 112 3.38 -5.77 25.35
N THR A 113 2.21 -5.32 25.79
CA THR A 113 2.02 -4.64 27.08
C THR A 113 1.62 -5.58 28.22
N HIS A 114 0.86 -6.64 27.93
CA HIS A 114 0.55 -7.68 28.91
C HIS A 114 0.79 -9.08 28.34
N ALA A 115 1.37 -9.94 29.17
CA ALA A 115 1.65 -11.34 28.87
C ALA A 115 1.11 -12.23 30.00
N GLU A 116 -0.18 -12.13 30.32
CA GLU A 116 -0.79 -13.10 31.22
C GLU A 116 -1.15 -14.37 30.44
N ILE A 117 -1.00 -15.53 31.09
CA ILE A 117 -1.08 -16.87 30.49
C ILE A 117 -2.52 -17.20 30.00
N ALA A 118 -3.52 -16.39 30.36
CA ALA A 118 -4.94 -16.68 30.13
C ALA A 118 -5.72 -15.61 29.34
N THR A 119 -5.11 -14.50 28.93
CA THR A 119 -5.79 -13.43 28.17
C THR A 119 -5.15 -13.23 26.81
N ASP A 120 -5.95 -12.74 25.84
CA ASP A 120 -5.44 -12.31 24.55
C ASP A 120 -4.36 -11.23 24.76
N PRO A 121 -3.24 -11.27 24.03
CA PRO A 121 -2.18 -10.31 24.23
C PRO A 121 -2.65 -8.91 23.88
N THR A 122 -2.23 -7.96 24.71
CA THR A 122 -2.39 -6.55 24.43
C THR A 122 -1.11 -5.99 23.86
N PHE A 123 -1.27 -5.09 22.89
CA PHE A 123 -0.19 -4.38 22.24
C PHE A 123 -0.33 -2.89 22.52
N SER A 124 0.79 -2.16 22.52
CA SER A 124 0.80 -0.70 22.65
C SER A 124 0.03 -0.07 21.49
N ASP A 125 -0.61 1.06 21.76
CA ASP A 125 -1.35 1.80 20.76
C ASP A 125 -0.42 2.44 19.70
N PHE A 126 -1.02 2.97 18.63
CA PHE A 126 -0.24 3.57 17.55
C PHE A 126 0.48 4.86 17.99
N SER A 127 -0.06 5.58 18.98
CA SER A 127 0.59 6.75 19.58
C SER A 127 1.94 6.40 20.20
N SER A 128 2.00 5.28 20.93
CA SER A 128 3.24 4.77 21.53
C SER A 128 4.29 4.41 20.47
N ILE A 129 3.88 3.99 19.27
CA ILE A 129 4.81 3.73 18.14
C ILE A 129 5.41 5.06 17.64
N ILE A 130 4.63 6.12 17.57
CA ILE A 130 5.08 7.45 17.16
C ILE A 130 6.07 8.04 18.17
N GLU A 131 5.85 7.84 19.46
CA GLU A 131 6.79 8.25 20.51
C GLU A 131 8.13 7.52 20.41
N GLN A 132 8.11 6.21 20.13
CA GLN A 132 9.32 5.42 19.88
C GLN A 132 10.07 5.93 18.64
N ALA A 133 9.35 6.20 17.55
CA ALA A 133 9.92 6.73 16.31
C ALA A 133 10.57 8.10 16.52
N ASN A 134 9.91 9.01 17.25
CA ASN A 134 10.45 10.32 17.59
C ASN A 134 11.71 10.23 18.46
N SER A 135 11.72 9.31 19.43
CA SER A 135 12.90 9.07 20.27
C SER A 135 14.08 8.55 19.44
N TRP A 136 13.82 7.66 18.48
CA TRP A 136 14.84 7.16 17.57
C TRP A 136 15.40 8.27 16.68
N LEU A 137 14.56 9.13 16.09
CA LEU A 137 15.01 10.24 15.26
C LEU A 137 15.94 11.19 16.03
N GLN A 138 15.66 11.46 17.31
CA GLN A 138 16.52 12.29 18.17
C GLN A 138 17.90 11.69 18.41
N LEU A 139 17.99 10.35 18.44
CA LEU A 139 19.25 9.63 18.64
C LEU A 139 20.05 9.43 17.35
N ASN A 140 19.43 9.62 16.18
CA ASN A 140 20.05 9.41 14.87
C ASN A 140 19.92 10.67 13.98
N PRO A 141 20.50 11.83 14.40
CA PRO A 141 20.36 13.11 13.72
C PRO A 141 21.02 13.19 12.33
N GLU A 142 21.83 12.18 11.96
CA GLU A 142 22.43 12.02 10.64
C GLU A 142 21.42 11.64 9.55
N TYR A 143 20.18 11.28 9.93
CA TYR A 143 19.09 10.98 9.00
C TYR A 143 18.04 12.10 8.96
N SER A 144 17.62 12.46 7.74
CA SER A 144 16.40 13.21 7.49
C SER A 144 15.23 12.25 7.28
N LEU A 145 14.11 12.53 7.94
CA LEU A 145 12.85 11.86 7.65
C LEU A 145 12.28 12.34 6.30
N TRP A 146 12.11 11.43 5.36
CA TRP A 146 11.54 11.73 4.04
C TRP A 146 10.05 11.40 3.95
N LYS A 147 9.64 10.22 4.44
CA LYS A 147 8.25 9.76 4.42
C LYS A 147 7.97 8.83 5.60
N CYS A 148 6.72 8.76 6.02
CA CYS A 148 6.20 7.74 6.96
C CYS A 148 5.14 6.88 6.27
N GLU A 149 5.00 5.63 6.69
CA GLU A 149 4.01 4.69 6.17
C GLU A 149 3.49 3.77 7.29
N THR A 150 2.19 3.50 7.34
CA THR A 150 1.65 2.39 8.15
C THR A 150 1.87 1.07 7.41
N VAL A 151 2.56 0.11 8.02
CA VAL A 151 2.85 -1.20 7.42
C VAL A 151 2.21 -2.32 8.23
N THR A 152 1.59 -3.27 7.54
CA THR A 152 0.99 -4.46 8.14
C THR A 152 2.00 -5.61 8.22
N PHE A 153 2.19 -6.13 9.42
CA PHE A 153 3.06 -7.28 9.71
C PHE A 153 2.23 -8.49 10.11
N LYS A 154 2.50 -9.63 9.51
CA LYS A 154 1.96 -10.90 9.96
C LYS A 154 2.71 -11.38 11.19
N ILE A 155 2.00 -11.81 12.23
CA ILE A 155 2.63 -12.41 13.40
C ILE A 155 2.29 -13.90 13.56
N LYS A 156 3.22 -14.62 14.17
CA LYS A 156 3.11 -16.04 14.49
C LYS A 156 2.19 -16.26 15.70
N ASN A 157 1.85 -17.51 15.98
CA ASN A 157 0.97 -17.88 17.10
C ASN A 157 1.58 -17.59 18.47
N ASP A 158 2.90 -17.49 18.56
CA ASP A 158 3.63 -17.05 19.77
C ASP A 158 3.72 -15.53 19.90
N PHE A 159 3.03 -14.79 19.02
CA PHE A 159 3.00 -13.34 18.95
C PHE A 159 4.34 -12.70 18.60
N THR A 160 5.24 -13.45 17.97
CA THR A 160 6.47 -12.92 17.37
C THR A 160 6.23 -12.48 15.92
N SER A 161 6.93 -11.44 15.50
CA SER A 161 6.94 -10.94 14.12
C SER A 161 8.32 -11.15 13.52
N ASP A 162 8.38 -11.72 12.32
CA ASP A 162 9.61 -11.75 11.53
C ASP A 162 9.54 -10.59 10.53
N GLN A 163 10.16 -9.46 10.88
CA GLN A 163 10.11 -8.24 10.05
C GLN A 163 10.93 -8.39 8.76
N ASP A 164 11.84 -9.36 8.72
CA ASP A 164 12.76 -9.55 7.59
C ASP A 164 12.28 -10.63 6.62
N ASP A 165 11.24 -11.39 6.97
CA ASP A 165 10.59 -12.32 6.04
C ASP A 165 9.61 -11.57 5.12
N PRO A 166 9.89 -11.48 3.80
CA PRO A 166 9.00 -10.77 2.90
C PRO A 166 7.73 -11.56 2.59
N VAL A 167 7.69 -12.87 2.88
CA VAL A 167 6.56 -13.72 2.51
C VAL A 167 5.85 -14.21 3.76
N TYR A 168 4.52 -14.16 3.75
CA TYR A 168 3.74 -14.81 4.79
C TYR A 168 2.51 -15.50 4.23
N MET A 169 2.10 -16.56 4.92
CA MET A 169 0.91 -17.32 4.58
C MET A 169 -0.28 -16.86 5.43
N GLU A 170 -1.40 -16.61 4.76
CA GLU A 170 -2.70 -16.48 5.39
C GLU A 170 -3.43 -17.82 5.35
N SER A 171 -3.89 -18.28 6.51
CA SER A 171 -4.59 -19.54 6.64
C SER A 171 -6.05 -19.40 6.21
N ALA A 172 -6.54 -20.35 5.41
CA ALA A 172 -7.95 -20.44 4.99
C ALA A 172 -8.91 -20.80 6.13
N PHE A 173 -8.44 -21.62 7.07
CA PHE A 173 -9.28 -22.20 8.12
C PHE A 173 -8.73 -21.92 9.52
N GLY A 174 -7.70 -21.08 9.61
CA GLY A 174 -7.03 -20.73 10.85
C GLY A 174 -7.24 -19.27 11.23
N LEU A 175 -6.64 -18.94 12.37
CA LEU A 175 -6.56 -17.60 12.88
C LEU A 175 -5.35 -16.89 12.27
N ASN A 176 -5.59 -15.70 11.75
CA ASN A 176 -4.62 -14.86 11.10
C ASN A 176 -4.41 -13.62 11.95
N ARG A 177 -3.19 -13.41 12.45
CA ARG A 177 -2.88 -12.30 13.37
C ARG A 177 -1.97 -11.29 12.72
N TYR A 178 -2.24 -10.01 12.97
CA TYR A 178 -1.49 -8.92 12.34
C TYR A 178 -1.19 -7.81 13.32
N LEU A 179 -0.11 -7.07 13.02
CA LEU A 179 0.23 -5.82 13.66
C LEU A 179 0.32 -4.69 12.63
N SER A 180 -0.14 -3.50 13.02
CA SER A 180 0.13 -2.24 12.32
C SER A 180 1.36 -1.60 12.95
N GLY A 181 2.46 -1.56 12.19
CA GLY A 181 3.67 -0.83 12.54
C GLY A 181 3.79 0.49 11.79
N LEU A 182 4.85 1.22 12.09
CA LEU A 182 5.24 2.45 11.39
C LEU A 182 6.60 2.22 10.71
N ARG A 183 6.68 2.48 9.40
CA ARG A 183 7.93 2.55 8.66
C ARG A 183 8.31 4.00 8.42
N LEU A 184 9.53 4.37 8.79
CA LEU A 184 10.13 5.64 8.40
C LEU A 184 11.04 5.42 7.20
N TRP A 185 10.82 6.17 6.13
CA TRP A 185 11.72 6.26 5.00
C TRP A 185 12.69 7.42 5.23
N LEU A 186 13.98 7.12 5.20
CA LEU A 186 15.04 8.03 5.64
C LEU A 186 16.03 8.29 4.50
N VAL A 187 16.58 9.50 4.50
CA VAL A 187 17.66 9.93 3.58
C VAL A 187 18.77 10.60 4.39
N PRO A 188 20.00 10.75 3.85
CA PRO A 188 21.08 11.42 4.56
C PRO A 188 20.73 12.88 4.90
N GLN A 189 21.02 13.31 6.13
CA GLN A 189 20.84 14.70 6.56
C GLN A 189 21.89 15.60 5.88
N MET A 190 21.45 16.40 4.91
CA MET A 190 22.34 17.31 4.17
C MET A 190 22.76 18.55 4.98
N ASN A 191 21.96 18.92 5.99
CA ASN A 191 22.23 20.10 6.82
C ASN A 191 22.09 19.77 8.32
N SER A 192 23.21 19.61 9.00
CA SER A 192 23.27 19.32 10.44
C SER A 192 22.73 20.44 11.34
N THR A 193 22.47 21.64 10.80
CA THR A 193 21.88 22.74 11.59
C THR A 193 20.36 22.68 11.67
N LEU A 194 19.69 21.85 10.86
CA LEU A 194 18.25 21.72 10.91
C LEU A 194 17.84 20.91 12.16
N PRO A 195 16.76 21.31 12.86
CA PRO A 195 16.28 20.54 13.99
C PRO A 195 15.79 19.16 13.52
N VAL A 196 16.02 18.16 14.37
CA VAL A 196 15.49 16.81 14.17
C VAL A 196 13.97 16.87 14.08
N ALA A 197 13.42 16.20 13.08
CA ALA A 197 11.98 16.14 12.86
C ALA A 197 11.27 15.42 14.01
N GLN A 198 10.13 15.97 14.45
CA GLN A 198 9.22 15.30 15.37
C GLN A 198 7.90 15.03 14.64
N ILE A 199 7.49 13.78 14.59
CA ILE A 199 6.30 13.30 13.90
C ILE A 199 5.08 13.41 14.81
N GLY A 200 3.99 13.92 14.26
CA GLY A 200 2.63 13.73 14.77
C GLY A 200 1.75 13.06 13.72
N PHE A 201 0.59 12.57 14.16
CA PHE A 201 -0.40 11.99 13.26
C PHE A 201 -1.83 12.33 13.69
N THR A 202 -2.75 12.20 12.74
CA THR A 202 -4.20 12.15 12.99
C THR A 202 -4.84 11.20 12.00
N THR A 203 -5.95 10.56 12.37
CA THR A 203 -6.67 9.62 11.51
C THR A 203 -8.13 10.04 11.43
N ALA A 204 -8.65 10.20 10.21
CA ALA A 204 -10.06 10.40 9.95
C ALA A 204 -10.72 9.12 9.50
N LEU A 205 -11.64 8.68 10.34
CA LEU A 205 -12.55 7.59 10.10
C LEU A 205 -13.69 8.04 9.17
N PRO A 206 -14.12 7.19 8.21
CA PRO A 206 -15.35 7.42 7.44
C PRO A 206 -16.61 7.50 8.31
N GLY A 207 -17.61 8.25 7.84
CA GLY A 207 -18.92 8.39 8.49
C GLY A 207 -18.94 9.23 9.77
N LYS A 208 -20.14 9.44 10.34
CA LYS A 208 -20.33 10.00 11.69
C LYS A 208 -20.60 8.87 12.67
N LEU A 209 -20.01 8.93 13.86
CA LEU A 209 -20.17 7.94 14.94
C LEU A 209 -21.57 7.87 15.55
N ASP A 210 -22.50 8.73 15.11
CA ASP A 210 -23.84 8.86 15.70
C ASP A 210 -24.81 7.74 15.23
N GLU A 211 -24.41 6.88 14.29
CA GLU A 211 -25.21 5.76 13.78
C GLU A 211 -24.90 4.43 14.48
N TYR A 212 -25.93 3.60 14.70
CA TYR A 212 -25.88 2.32 15.43
C TYR A 212 -24.91 1.25 14.84
N SER A 213 -24.27 1.50 13.69
CA SER A 213 -23.18 0.66 13.16
C SER A 213 -22.22 1.46 12.30
N TYR A 214 -20.94 1.43 12.67
CA TYR A 214 -19.87 2.09 11.93
C TYR A 214 -19.73 1.57 10.49
N VAL A 215 -20.11 0.31 10.23
CA VAL A 215 -20.09 -0.28 8.88
C VAL A 215 -21.13 0.35 7.98
N ILE A 216 -22.34 0.61 8.49
CA ILE A 216 -23.41 1.26 7.72
C ILE A 216 -22.98 2.68 7.39
N ALA A 217 -22.52 3.44 8.38
CA ALA A 217 -22.01 4.80 8.19
C ALA A 217 -20.85 4.84 7.18
N SER A 218 -19.92 3.88 7.28
CA SER A 218 -18.77 3.78 6.36
C SER A 218 -19.19 3.44 4.94
N SER A 219 -20.17 2.54 4.78
CA SER A 219 -20.69 2.13 3.47
C SER A 219 -21.43 3.23 2.71
N ASN A 220 -21.97 4.20 3.44
CA ASN A 220 -22.67 5.37 2.89
C ASN A 220 -21.76 6.59 2.71
N SER A 221 -20.48 6.48 3.06
CA SER A 221 -19.51 7.59 2.99
C SER A 221 -18.43 7.31 1.95
N THR A 222 -17.97 8.38 1.31
CA THR A 222 -16.87 8.34 0.35
C THR A 222 -15.59 8.89 0.97
N ILE A 223 -14.43 8.57 0.41
CA ILE A 223 -13.18 9.18 0.88
C ILE A 223 -13.22 10.71 0.74
N GLN A 224 -13.92 11.23 -0.27
CA GLN A 224 -14.12 12.66 -0.44
C GLN A 224 -14.79 13.27 0.79
N ASP A 225 -15.80 12.60 1.36
CA ASP A 225 -16.45 13.06 2.59
C ASP A 225 -15.46 13.12 3.77
N SER A 226 -14.61 12.10 3.93
CA SER A 226 -13.57 12.07 4.99
C SER A 226 -12.55 13.19 4.82
N ILE A 227 -12.10 13.46 3.59
CA ILE A 227 -11.16 14.53 3.26
C ILE A 227 -11.78 15.91 3.50
N GLU A 228 -13.04 16.10 3.11
CA GLU A 228 -13.76 17.36 3.37
C GLU A 228 -13.97 17.61 4.85
N GLN A 229 -14.29 16.57 5.62
CA GLN A 229 -14.40 16.67 7.07
C GLN A 229 -13.06 17.03 7.71
N LEU A 230 -11.96 16.39 7.30
CA LEU A 230 -10.60 16.76 7.74
C LEU A 230 -10.27 18.21 7.42
N ASN A 231 -10.54 18.65 6.19
CA ASN A 231 -10.28 20.02 5.78
C ASN A 231 -11.10 21.03 6.61
N LYS A 232 -12.37 20.73 6.90
CA LYS A 232 -13.21 21.54 7.81
C LYS A 232 -12.62 21.58 9.23
N GLN A 233 -12.06 20.47 9.71
CA GLN A 233 -11.38 20.42 11.01
C GLN A 233 -10.09 21.26 11.00
N PHE A 234 -9.25 21.17 9.97
CA PHE A 234 -8.01 21.94 9.87
C PHE A 234 -8.21 23.44 9.73
N ILE A 235 -9.34 23.88 9.14
CA ILE A 235 -9.71 25.30 9.16
C ILE A 235 -10.00 25.77 10.59
N LYS A 236 -10.69 24.96 11.40
CA LYS A 236 -11.06 25.30 12.78
C LYS A 236 -9.90 25.16 13.76
N LYS A 237 -9.09 24.11 13.59
CA LYS A 237 -7.94 23.74 14.41
C LYS A 237 -6.80 23.34 13.46
N PRO A 238 -5.96 24.28 13.02
CA PRO A 238 -4.86 23.98 12.10
C PRO A 238 -3.95 22.90 12.68
N LEU A 239 -3.36 22.09 11.80
CA LEU A 239 -2.37 21.10 12.20
C LEU A 239 -1.18 21.82 12.81
N PRO A 240 -0.60 21.32 13.92
CA PRO A 240 0.54 21.94 14.57
C PRO A 240 1.83 21.61 13.82
N GLY A 241 1.93 21.97 12.53
CA GLY A 241 3.06 21.61 11.70
C GLY A 241 2.74 21.48 10.21
N VAL A 242 3.70 20.90 9.47
CA VAL A 242 3.63 20.71 8.02
C VAL A 242 3.28 19.26 7.70
N ILE A 243 2.33 19.02 6.80
CA ILE A 243 1.99 17.66 6.34
C ILE A 243 3.20 17.01 5.66
N LEU A 244 3.60 15.86 6.19
CA LEU A 244 4.65 15.00 5.66
C LEU A 244 4.06 14.01 4.65
N ASN A 245 3.06 13.23 5.08
CA ASN A 245 2.46 12.16 4.29
C ASN A 245 0.96 12.09 4.58
N VAL A 246 0.17 11.71 3.58
CA VAL A 246 -1.25 11.36 3.73
C VAL A 246 -1.45 10.01 3.07
N GLU A 247 -2.08 9.08 3.76
CA GLU A 247 -2.31 7.74 3.24
C GLU A 247 -3.72 7.24 3.54
N MET A 248 -4.17 6.30 2.74
CA MET A 248 -5.29 5.43 3.08
C MET A 248 -4.75 4.25 3.89
N ILE A 249 -5.36 3.97 5.04
CA ILE A 249 -5.15 2.73 5.80
C ILE A 249 -6.44 1.91 5.81
N GLU A 250 -6.32 0.58 5.90
CA GLU A 250 -7.46 -0.33 5.99
C GLU A 250 -7.55 -0.91 7.41
N PHE A 251 -8.72 -0.79 8.04
CA PHE A 251 -9.09 -1.51 9.25
C PHE A 251 -9.89 -2.75 8.89
N HIS A 252 -9.65 -3.86 9.60
CA HIS A 252 -10.25 -5.15 9.29
C HIS A 252 -11.06 -5.60 10.49
N GLU A 253 -12.36 -5.82 10.27
CA GLU A 253 -13.30 -6.22 11.31
C GLU A 253 -14.09 -7.45 10.86
N ASN A 254 -14.30 -8.41 11.76
CA ASN A 254 -15.10 -9.61 11.47
C ASN A 254 -16.59 -9.27 11.57
N GLU A 255 -17.38 -9.61 10.56
CA GLU A 255 -18.81 -9.24 10.49
C GLU A 255 -19.65 -9.83 11.65
N SER A 256 -19.22 -10.96 12.22
CA SER A 256 -19.96 -11.70 13.25
C SER A 256 -19.96 -11.08 14.64
N THR A 257 -19.18 -10.02 14.91
CA THR A 257 -19.04 -9.45 16.26
C THR A 257 -20.19 -8.53 16.67
N GLY A 258 -21.10 -8.16 15.76
CA GLY A 258 -22.36 -7.45 16.05
C GLY A 258 -22.22 -5.98 16.48
N SER A 259 -21.12 -5.58 17.11
CA SER A 259 -20.75 -4.18 17.36
C SER A 259 -19.35 -3.91 16.82
N MET A 260 -19.29 -3.20 15.69
CA MET A 260 -18.04 -2.84 15.03
C MET A 260 -17.65 -1.43 15.46
N SER A 261 -16.79 -1.33 16.48
CA SER A 261 -16.13 -0.08 16.86
C SER A 261 -14.71 -0.09 16.33
N VAL A 262 -14.41 0.78 15.37
CA VAL A 262 -13.05 0.92 14.85
C VAL A 262 -12.29 1.91 15.74
N ASP A 263 -11.22 1.44 16.36
CA ASP A 263 -10.27 2.28 17.08
C ASP A 263 -9.07 2.58 16.15
N PRO A 264 -8.88 3.84 15.74
CA PRO A 264 -7.79 4.20 14.82
C PRO A 264 -6.40 4.05 15.42
N ASN A 265 -6.28 3.90 16.75
CA ASN A 265 -5.01 3.67 17.44
C ASN A 265 -4.75 2.19 17.73
N LYS A 266 -5.70 1.29 17.44
CA LYS A 266 -5.51 -0.15 17.60
C LYS A 266 -4.46 -0.64 16.62
N THR A 267 -3.46 -1.34 17.14
CA THR A 267 -2.30 -1.82 16.37
C THR A 267 -2.33 -3.32 16.12
N TYR A 268 -3.32 -4.04 16.67
CA TYR A 268 -3.44 -5.48 16.59
C TYR A 268 -4.84 -5.88 16.16
N TRP A 269 -4.93 -6.87 15.26
CA TRP A 269 -6.21 -7.50 14.93
C TRP A 269 -6.04 -8.95 14.54
N GLU A 270 -7.16 -9.66 14.60
CA GLU A 270 -7.26 -11.05 14.19
C GLU A 270 -8.34 -11.23 13.12
N GLU A 271 -8.05 -12.11 12.18
CA GLU A 271 -8.94 -12.50 11.13
C GLU A 271 -9.12 -14.02 11.15
N LYS A 272 -10.35 -14.50 11.04
CA LYS A 272 -10.58 -15.92 10.80
C LYS A 272 -10.84 -16.14 9.32
N GLY A 273 -10.13 -17.08 8.71
CA GLY A 273 -10.29 -17.37 7.28
C GLY A 273 -11.71 -17.81 6.89
N THR A 274 -12.48 -18.32 7.85
CA THR A 274 -13.87 -18.77 7.68
C THR A 274 -14.93 -17.68 7.92
N GLU A 275 -14.54 -16.49 8.36
CA GLU A 275 -15.45 -15.38 8.63
C GLU A 275 -15.34 -14.32 7.53
N ASN A 276 -16.46 -13.62 7.31
CA ASN A 276 -16.50 -12.46 6.43
C ASN A 276 -15.69 -11.33 7.09
N ILE A 277 -14.89 -10.64 6.28
CA ILE A 277 -14.17 -9.46 6.72
C ILE A 277 -14.80 -8.23 6.11
N VAL A 278 -15.11 -7.26 6.94
CA VAL A 278 -15.37 -5.89 6.53
C VAL A 278 -14.08 -5.11 6.61
N LYS A 279 -13.68 -4.52 5.49
CA LYS A 279 -12.54 -3.61 5.39
C LYS A 279 -13.03 -2.19 5.37
N ILE A 280 -12.47 -1.36 6.23
CA ILE A 280 -12.86 0.03 6.38
C ILE A 280 -11.64 0.91 6.14
N SER A 281 -11.69 1.71 5.08
CA SER A 281 -10.64 2.61 4.67
C SER A 281 -10.74 3.94 5.41
N ALA A 282 -9.65 4.36 6.03
CA ALA A 282 -9.53 5.63 6.72
C ALA A 282 -8.38 6.47 6.16
N VAL A 283 -8.43 7.78 6.38
CA VAL A 283 -7.36 8.70 5.96
C VAL A 283 -6.47 9.01 7.15
N ARG A 284 -5.20 8.62 7.07
CA ARG A 284 -4.19 8.98 8.07
C ARG A 284 -3.28 10.08 7.54
N VAL A 285 -3.08 11.11 8.36
CA VAL A 285 -2.23 12.27 8.04
C VAL A 285 -1.07 12.30 9.02
N TYR A 286 0.15 12.21 8.48
CA TYR A 286 1.39 12.43 9.22
C TYR A 286 1.89 13.85 8.98
N PHE A 287 2.42 14.48 10.01
CA PHE A 287 2.97 15.84 9.93
C PHE A 287 4.21 15.98 10.79
N ILE A 288 5.10 16.90 10.39
CA ILE A 288 6.23 17.32 11.21
C ILE A 288 5.75 18.43 12.14
N ILE A 289 5.85 18.21 13.45
CA ILE A 289 5.44 19.15 14.49
C ILE A 289 6.22 20.46 14.34
N GLY A 290 5.51 21.57 14.34
CA GLY A 290 6.05 22.89 14.13
C GLY A 290 5.00 23.98 14.30
N LYS A 291 5.19 25.10 13.59
CA LYS A 291 4.21 26.19 13.59
C LYS A 291 2.90 25.71 12.97
N PRO A 292 1.73 26.08 13.53
CA PRO A 292 0.45 25.69 12.94
C PRO A 292 0.30 26.16 11.50
N GLU A 293 -0.13 25.25 10.62
CA GLU A 293 -0.31 25.53 9.19
C GLU A 293 -1.76 25.26 8.76
N TYR A 294 -2.31 26.20 7.99
CA TYR A 294 -3.62 26.03 7.36
C TYR A 294 -3.43 25.36 6.02
N VAL A 295 -3.78 24.09 5.95
CA VAL A 295 -3.60 23.25 4.78
C VAL A 295 -4.94 22.67 4.33
N LYS A 296 -5.07 22.48 3.02
CA LYS A 296 -6.19 21.75 2.43
C LYS A 296 -5.64 20.54 1.68
N ILE A 297 -6.07 19.35 2.07
CA ILE A 297 -5.72 18.09 1.44
C ILE A 297 -6.69 17.83 0.29
N GLY A 298 -6.18 17.27 -0.80
CA GLY A 298 -6.96 16.64 -1.86
C GLY A 298 -6.35 15.29 -2.24
N TYR A 299 -7.06 14.57 -3.11
CA TYR A 299 -6.56 13.36 -3.73
C TYR A 299 -6.99 13.28 -5.20
N HIS A 300 -6.28 12.48 -5.97
CA HIS A 300 -6.62 12.12 -7.34
C HIS A 300 -6.33 10.64 -7.58
N ASP A 301 -7.18 10.00 -8.37
CA ASP A 301 -7.05 8.58 -8.70
C ASP A 301 -6.83 8.39 -10.19
N GLU A 302 -5.89 7.51 -10.51
CA GLU A 302 -5.75 6.97 -11.86
C GLU A 302 -6.11 5.50 -11.89
N LEU A 303 -7.03 5.17 -12.79
CA LEU A 303 -7.60 3.85 -12.93
C LEU A 303 -6.91 3.09 -14.08
N PRO A 304 -6.75 1.76 -13.94
CA PRO A 304 -6.32 0.93 -15.04
C PRO A 304 -7.34 0.96 -16.18
N SER A 305 -6.85 0.80 -17.42
CA SER A 305 -7.74 0.52 -18.54
C SER A 305 -8.44 -0.82 -18.30
N MET A 306 -9.73 -0.88 -18.66
CA MET A 306 -10.55 -2.09 -18.50
C MET A 306 -11.07 -2.54 -19.85
N GLN A 307 -10.81 -3.81 -20.18
CA GLN A 307 -11.38 -4.46 -21.36
C GLN A 307 -12.37 -5.53 -20.91
N HIS A 308 -13.63 -5.32 -21.26
CA HIS A 308 -14.70 -6.29 -21.04
C HIS A 308 -14.66 -7.37 -22.12
N ILE A 309 -14.72 -8.63 -21.69
CA ILE A 309 -14.91 -9.75 -22.61
C ILE A 309 -16.42 -9.93 -22.81
N PRO A 310 -16.95 -9.85 -24.05
CA PRO A 310 -18.36 -10.05 -24.31
C PRO A 310 -18.86 -11.39 -23.73
N PHE A 311 -20.03 -11.38 -23.09
CA PHE A 311 -20.66 -12.55 -22.46
C PHE A 311 -19.85 -13.19 -21.32
N SER A 312 -18.91 -12.46 -20.70
CA SER A 312 -18.12 -12.94 -19.57
C SER A 312 -18.11 -11.92 -18.43
N THR A 313 -18.01 -12.42 -17.20
CA THR A 313 -17.70 -11.61 -16.00
C THR A 313 -16.20 -11.34 -15.86
N ILE A 314 -15.38 -11.87 -16.77
CA ILE A 314 -13.93 -11.66 -16.76
C ILE A 314 -13.62 -10.29 -17.35
N VAL A 315 -12.86 -9.52 -16.58
CA VAL A 315 -12.30 -8.22 -16.98
C VAL A 315 -10.80 -8.39 -17.13
N LYS A 316 -10.25 -7.86 -18.22
CA LYS A 316 -8.81 -7.69 -18.36
C LYS A 316 -8.43 -6.26 -18.04
N PHE A 317 -7.40 -6.10 -17.22
CA PHE A 317 -6.85 -4.78 -16.90
C PHE A 317 -5.60 -4.54 -17.73
N GLY A 318 -5.37 -3.27 -18.12
CA GLY A 318 -4.08 -2.86 -18.67
C GLY A 318 -2.97 -2.95 -17.61
N PRO A 319 -1.70 -2.87 -18.05
CA PRO A 319 -0.55 -2.95 -17.14
C PRO A 319 -0.50 -1.76 -16.18
N PHE A 320 0.06 -1.96 -14.99
CA PHE A 320 0.11 -0.92 -13.96
C PHE A 320 0.95 0.30 -14.37
N LYS A 321 2.00 0.12 -15.19
CA LYS A 321 2.80 1.25 -15.71
C LYS A 321 1.97 2.27 -16.49
N ASP A 322 0.89 1.85 -17.15
CA ASP A 322 -0.02 2.78 -17.86
C ASP A 322 -0.76 3.68 -16.87
N VAL A 323 -1.10 3.15 -15.68
CA VAL A 323 -1.71 3.92 -14.59
C VAL A 323 -0.73 4.98 -14.07
N VAL A 324 0.54 4.60 -13.90
CA VAL A 324 1.61 5.53 -13.51
C VAL A 324 1.81 6.62 -14.55
N HIS A 325 1.82 6.26 -15.85
CA HIS A 325 1.98 7.22 -16.93
C HIS A 325 0.84 8.25 -16.98
N LYS A 326 -0.42 7.80 -16.83
CA LYS A 326 -1.57 8.70 -16.72
C LYS A 326 -1.46 9.64 -15.52
N MET A 327 -0.99 9.13 -14.37
CA MET A 327 -0.77 9.95 -13.18
C MET A 327 0.28 11.04 -13.43
N GLY A 328 1.38 10.69 -14.11
CA GLY A 328 2.37 11.67 -14.56
C GLY A 328 1.77 12.75 -15.46
N TYR A 329 0.92 12.37 -16.42
CA TYR A 329 0.22 13.32 -17.29
C TYR A 329 -0.71 14.25 -16.52
N TRP A 330 -1.51 13.72 -15.58
CA TRP A 330 -2.36 14.53 -14.71
C TRP A 330 -1.53 15.52 -13.90
N LEU A 331 -0.45 15.06 -13.26
CA LEU A 331 0.44 15.90 -12.44
C LEU A 331 1.05 17.08 -13.21
N LYS A 332 1.48 16.88 -14.47
CA LYS A 332 2.01 17.95 -15.33
C LYS A 332 1.06 19.14 -15.49
N SER A 333 -0.24 18.89 -15.44
CA SER A 333 -1.28 19.91 -15.62
C SER A 333 -1.70 20.62 -14.33
N GLN A 334 -1.18 20.19 -13.17
CA GLN A 334 -1.57 20.75 -11.88
C GLN A 334 -0.79 22.02 -11.51
N LYS A 335 -1.49 22.95 -10.85
CA LYS A 335 -0.95 24.19 -10.29
C LYS A 335 -1.23 24.27 -8.81
N GLY A 336 -0.32 24.88 -8.06
CA GLY A 336 -0.56 25.16 -6.64
C GLY A 336 -0.86 23.92 -5.81
N ILE A 337 -0.24 22.79 -6.15
CA ILE A 337 -0.30 21.58 -5.33
C ILE A 337 1.10 21.07 -5.03
N ARG A 338 1.26 20.48 -3.84
CA ARG A 338 2.41 19.66 -3.48
C ARG A 338 1.91 18.25 -3.22
N VAL A 339 2.32 17.30 -4.05
CA VAL A 339 2.12 15.86 -3.83
C VAL A 339 2.84 15.47 -2.55
N VAL A 340 2.12 14.79 -1.67
CA VAL A 340 2.63 14.30 -0.38
C VAL A 340 2.71 12.77 -0.35
N ASN A 341 1.97 12.09 -1.22
CA ASN A 341 2.03 10.64 -1.32
C ASN A 341 1.57 10.14 -2.69
N LEU A 342 2.17 9.05 -3.16
CA LEU A 342 1.63 8.17 -4.19
C LEU A 342 1.41 6.79 -3.55
N GLN A 343 0.20 6.26 -3.66
CA GLN A 343 -0.19 5.02 -3.03
C GLN A 343 -0.97 4.11 -3.98
N SER A 344 -0.55 2.86 -4.08
CA SER A 344 -1.26 1.80 -4.78
C SER A 344 -2.36 1.23 -3.87
N ILE A 345 -3.63 1.48 -4.20
CA ILE A 345 -4.78 0.95 -3.45
C ILE A 345 -5.46 -0.19 -4.21
N ASN A 346 -6.00 -1.17 -3.50
CA ASN A 346 -6.75 -2.28 -4.11
C ASN A 346 -8.25 -1.97 -4.05
N VAL A 347 -8.87 -1.73 -5.21
CA VAL A 347 -10.29 -1.40 -5.31
C VAL A 347 -11.08 -2.64 -5.73
N VAL A 348 -12.19 -2.92 -5.05
CA VAL A 348 -13.06 -4.05 -5.39
C VAL A 348 -13.67 -3.86 -6.78
N VAL A 349 -13.63 -4.91 -7.60
CA VAL A 349 -14.31 -4.97 -8.89
C VAL A 349 -15.78 -5.29 -8.63
N SER A 350 -16.63 -4.29 -8.81
CA SER A 350 -18.08 -4.40 -8.66
C SER A 350 -18.74 -4.64 -10.03
N TYR A 351 -19.98 -5.13 -10.03
CA TYR A 351 -20.74 -5.39 -11.26
C TYR A 351 -22.09 -4.67 -11.21
N SER A 352 -22.46 -4.01 -12.30
CA SER A 352 -23.80 -3.42 -12.45
C SER A 352 -24.87 -4.51 -12.65
N ARG A 353 -26.15 -4.11 -12.69
CA ARG A 353 -27.26 -5.03 -13.03
C ARG A 353 -27.08 -5.68 -14.40
N ASP A 354 -26.45 -4.97 -15.34
CA ASP A 354 -26.14 -5.45 -16.69
C ASP A 354 -24.82 -6.25 -16.74
N VAL A 355 -24.29 -6.66 -15.58
CA VAL A 355 -23.04 -7.44 -15.45
C VAL A 355 -21.81 -6.70 -15.98
N LYS A 356 -21.90 -5.37 -16.17
CA LYS A 356 -20.75 -4.55 -16.53
C LYS A 356 -19.91 -4.30 -15.28
N ALA A 357 -18.67 -4.77 -15.30
CA ALA A 357 -17.74 -4.50 -14.22
C ALA A 357 -17.40 -3.00 -14.13
N TYR A 358 -17.18 -2.50 -12.93
CA TYR A 358 -16.72 -1.15 -12.69
C TYR A 358 -15.84 -1.10 -11.44
N LEU A 359 -15.08 -0.01 -11.32
CA LEU A 359 -14.25 0.30 -10.17
C LEU A 359 -14.77 1.59 -9.55
N ASP A 360 -14.96 1.58 -8.23
CA ASP A 360 -15.30 2.77 -7.47
C ASP A 360 -14.24 2.97 -6.39
N PRO A 361 -13.17 3.76 -6.68
CA PRO A 361 -12.10 3.99 -5.73
C PRO A 361 -12.53 4.89 -4.57
N THR A 362 -13.75 5.45 -4.60
CA THR A 362 -14.21 6.39 -3.58
C THR A 362 -14.82 5.70 -2.37
N GLN A 363 -15.12 4.40 -2.45
CA GLN A 363 -15.73 3.64 -1.37
C GLN A 363 -14.77 3.49 -0.19
N ASN A 364 -15.28 3.78 1.01
CA ASN A 364 -14.53 3.60 2.25
C ASN A 364 -14.77 2.24 2.92
N CYS A 365 -15.66 1.41 2.39
CA CYS A 365 -16.03 0.15 3.01
C CYS A 365 -16.16 -0.93 1.94
N SER A 366 -15.61 -2.10 2.20
CA SER A 366 -15.83 -3.29 1.38
C SER A 366 -15.95 -4.54 2.23
N THR A 367 -16.60 -5.59 1.71
CA THR A 367 -16.74 -6.86 2.42
C THR A 367 -16.15 -8.00 1.59
N GLU A 368 -15.17 -8.70 2.16
CA GLU A 368 -14.71 -10.00 1.65
C GLU A 368 -15.58 -11.11 2.24
N LYS A 369 -16.49 -11.63 1.42
CA LYS A 369 -17.37 -12.74 1.83
C LYS A 369 -16.65 -14.08 1.75
N THR A 370 -16.86 -14.93 2.74
CA THR A 370 -16.34 -16.29 2.78
C THR A 370 -16.99 -17.13 1.68
N GLY A 371 -16.19 -17.93 0.98
CA GLY A 371 -16.65 -18.80 -0.11
C GLY A 371 -16.87 -18.11 -1.46
N ILE A 372 -16.93 -16.77 -1.48
CA ILE A 372 -17.07 -15.98 -2.70
C ILE A 372 -15.70 -15.43 -3.11
N GLU A 373 -15.42 -15.44 -4.42
CA GLU A 373 -14.23 -14.81 -4.96
C GLU A 373 -14.43 -13.28 -5.00
N SER A 374 -13.61 -12.54 -4.25
CA SER A 374 -13.50 -11.09 -4.37
C SER A 374 -12.40 -10.76 -5.37
N ARG A 375 -12.71 -9.92 -6.37
CA ARG A 375 -11.72 -9.42 -7.33
C ARG A 375 -11.39 -7.97 -7.03
N TYR A 376 -10.13 -7.63 -7.21
CA TYR A 376 -9.58 -6.30 -6.99
C TYR A 376 -8.79 -5.85 -8.21
N ALA A 377 -8.77 -4.54 -8.42
CA ALA A 377 -7.86 -3.89 -9.33
C ALA A 377 -7.04 -2.83 -8.58
N LYS A 378 -5.77 -2.72 -8.93
CA LYS A 378 -4.86 -1.73 -8.36
C LYS A 378 -5.08 -0.37 -9.03
N VAL A 379 -5.38 0.63 -8.21
CA VAL A 379 -5.52 2.05 -8.60
C VAL A 379 -4.34 2.81 -8.00
N LEU A 380 -3.83 3.82 -8.70
CA LEU A 380 -2.81 4.71 -8.16
C LEU A 380 -3.48 5.99 -7.64
N ARG A 381 -3.37 6.23 -6.34
CA ARG A 381 -3.86 7.44 -5.68
C ARG A 381 -2.71 8.40 -5.39
N ALA A 382 -2.86 9.65 -5.82
CA ALA A 382 -2.00 10.75 -5.39
C ALA A 382 -2.72 11.55 -4.31
N PHE A 383 -2.10 11.70 -3.13
CA PHE A 383 -2.52 12.70 -2.15
C PHE A 383 -1.68 13.95 -2.30
N TYR A 384 -2.31 15.11 -2.16
CA TYR A 384 -1.64 16.40 -2.30
C TYR A 384 -2.19 17.44 -1.32
N VAL A 385 -1.39 18.45 -1.04
CA VAL A 385 -1.80 19.66 -0.32
C VAL A 385 -1.89 20.83 -1.28
N GLN A 386 -2.94 21.63 -1.13
CA GLN A 386 -3.10 22.87 -1.89
C GLN A 386 -2.17 23.95 -1.33
N GLN A 387 -1.47 24.65 -2.21
CA GLN A 387 -0.56 25.74 -1.92
C GLN A 387 -1.05 27.00 -2.62
N LYS A 388 -0.79 28.15 -2.01
CA LYS A 388 -1.04 29.47 -2.62
C LYS A 388 0.12 29.82 -3.56
N SER A 389 0.32 29.01 -4.58
CA SER A 389 1.29 29.28 -5.64
C SER A 389 0.64 29.00 -7.00
N ASP A 390 0.96 29.81 -7.99
CA ASP A 390 0.58 29.58 -9.39
C ASP A 390 1.61 28.70 -10.13
N ASP A 391 2.66 28.25 -9.43
CA ASP A 391 3.70 27.40 -9.98
C ASP A 391 3.12 26.06 -10.46
N MET A 392 3.72 25.55 -11.54
CA MET A 392 3.52 24.20 -12.06
C MET A 392 4.74 23.34 -11.70
N PRO A 393 4.88 22.90 -10.43
CA PRO A 393 6.08 22.22 -9.95
C PRO A 393 6.37 20.90 -10.68
N TYR A 394 5.38 20.37 -11.39
CA TYR A 394 5.46 19.08 -12.11
C TYR A 394 5.42 19.23 -13.63
N SER A 395 5.58 20.44 -14.18
CA SER A 395 5.50 20.67 -15.63
C SER A 395 6.49 19.82 -16.46
N SER A 396 7.65 19.47 -15.89
CA SER A 396 8.67 18.60 -16.49
C SER A 396 8.60 17.13 -16.05
N LEU A 397 7.66 16.76 -15.17
CA LEU A 397 7.61 15.44 -14.53
C LEU A 397 7.28 14.34 -15.54
N ASN A 398 8.19 13.39 -15.78
CA ASN A 398 7.86 12.14 -16.49
C ASN A 398 7.82 11.01 -15.46
N LEU A 399 6.63 10.67 -14.97
CA LEU A 399 6.51 9.73 -13.85
C LEU A 399 6.76 8.29 -14.32
N HIS A 400 7.78 7.66 -13.74
CA HIS A 400 8.11 6.24 -13.93
C HIS A 400 8.02 5.49 -12.61
N THR A 401 8.05 4.16 -12.66
CA THR A 401 8.10 3.32 -11.46
C THR A 401 9.05 2.15 -11.65
N ARG A 402 9.55 1.63 -10.53
CA ARG A 402 10.26 0.35 -10.45
C ARG A 402 9.76 -0.47 -9.27
N LEU A 403 9.54 -1.75 -9.50
CA LEU A 403 9.23 -2.71 -8.43
C LEU A 403 10.46 -3.53 -8.02
N PHE A 404 10.84 -3.43 -6.75
CA PHE A 404 11.87 -4.25 -6.12
C PHE A 404 11.21 -5.45 -5.42
N VAL A 405 11.16 -6.56 -6.15
CA VAL A 405 10.62 -7.84 -5.67
C VAL A 405 11.74 -8.64 -5.01
N PRO A 406 11.55 -9.19 -3.79
CA PRO A 406 12.48 -10.12 -3.19
C PRO A 406 12.76 -11.31 -4.12
N VAL A 407 14.03 -11.67 -4.27
CA VAL A 407 14.48 -12.79 -5.11
C VAL A 407 14.10 -14.12 -4.47
N LEU A 408 13.53 -15.04 -5.25
CA LEU A 408 13.32 -16.42 -4.83
C LEU A 408 14.64 -17.21 -4.89
N ARG A 409 15.11 -17.75 -3.77
CA ARG A 409 16.38 -18.49 -3.68
C ARG A 409 16.20 -19.97 -3.96
N GLU A 410 15.41 -20.66 -3.14
CA GLU A 410 15.15 -22.10 -3.26
C GLU A 410 13.74 -22.43 -2.76
N GLY A 411 13.00 -23.20 -3.55
CA GLY A 411 11.65 -23.64 -3.21
C GLY A 411 10.69 -22.47 -2.97
N LYS A 412 10.44 -22.17 -1.69
CA LYS A 412 9.52 -21.11 -1.22
C LYS A 412 10.25 -19.99 -0.46
N LEU A 413 11.57 -20.05 -0.40
CA LEU A 413 12.39 -19.14 0.40
C LEU A 413 12.81 -17.95 -0.44
N PHE A 414 12.32 -16.77 -0.07
CA PHE A 414 12.77 -15.52 -0.65
C PHE A 414 14.05 -15.03 0.06
N GLU A 415 14.76 -14.11 -0.58
CA GLU A 415 15.70 -13.25 0.12
C GLU A 415 14.97 -12.41 1.17
N SER A 416 15.68 -11.89 2.15
CA SER A 416 15.04 -11.09 3.19
C SER A 416 14.69 -9.67 2.71
N VAL A 417 13.81 -8.99 3.45
CA VAL A 417 13.43 -7.60 3.16
C VAL A 417 14.68 -6.69 3.20
N SER A 418 15.58 -6.91 4.16
CA SER A 418 16.85 -6.19 4.28
C SER A 418 17.76 -6.41 3.08
N LYS A 419 17.87 -7.65 2.57
CA LYS A 419 18.63 -7.92 1.33
C LYS A 419 18.01 -7.24 0.12
N THR A 420 16.67 -7.26 0.03
CA THR A 420 15.93 -6.53 -1.02
C THR A 420 16.25 -5.03 -0.96
N MET A 421 16.30 -4.44 0.23
CA MET A 421 16.63 -3.02 0.42
C MET A 421 18.09 -2.70 0.08
N GLN A 422 19.05 -3.57 0.42
CA GLN A 422 20.44 -3.41 0.01
C GLN A 422 20.58 -3.36 -1.52
N ARG A 423 19.83 -4.21 -2.22
CA ARG A 423 19.78 -4.21 -3.68
C ARG A 423 19.12 -2.94 -4.22
N THR A 424 18.06 -2.46 -3.58
CA THR A 424 17.44 -1.15 -3.87
C THR A 424 18.43 -0.01 -3.72
N ILE A 425 19.21 0.03 -2.63
CA ILE A 425 20.24 1.05 -2.36
C ILE A 425 21.28 1.07 -3.47
N LYS A 426 21.88 -0.09 -3.78
CA LYS A 426 22.88 -0.21 -4.85
C LYS A 426 22.33 0.23 -6.21
N TRP A 427 21.06 -0.08 -6.50
CA TRP A 427 20.40 0.37 -7.72
C TRP A 427 20.22 1.89 -7.76
N LEU A 428 19.81 2.51 -6.65
CA LEU A 428 19.67 3.97 -6.54
C LEU A 428 21.02 4.68 -6.66
N ASP A 429 22.08 4.11 -6.08
CA ASP A 429 23.44 4.62 -6.21
C ASP A 429 23.98 4.53 -7.64
N TYR A 430 23.61 3.49 -8.39
CA TYR A 430 23.98 3.39 -9.79
C TYR A 430 23.25 4.43 -10.64
N THR A 431 21.92 4.48 -10.54
CA THR A 431 21.09 5.30 -11.42
C THR A 431 21.20 6.79 -11.10
N ARG A 432 21.49 7.14 -9.84
CA ARG A 432 21.54 8.53 -9.34
C ARG A 432 20.26 9.33 -9.62
N VAL A 433 19.15 8.64 -9.89
CA VAL A 433 17.84 9.29 -10.10
C VAL A 433 17.17 9.43 -8.74
N PRO A 434 16.83 10.66 -8.31
CA PRO A 434 16.18 10.87 -7.03
C PRO A 434 14.78 10.25 -7.03
N PRO A 435 14.39 9.53 -5.97
CA PRO A 435 13.05 8.96 -5.89
C PRO A 435 12.01 10.08 -5.69
N PHE A 436 10.89 9.98 -6.41
CA PHE A 436 9.73 10.86 -6.28
C PHE A 436 8.82 10.44 -5.12
N SER A 437 8.60 9.12 -4.97
CA SER A 437 7.86 8.53 -3.85
C SER A 437 8.27 7.06 -3.69
N VAL A 438 8.00 6.48 -2.53
CA VAL A 438 8.26 5.07 -2.22
C VAL A 438 7.10 4.50 -1.43
N GLU A 439 6.73 3.24 -1.66
CA GLU A 439 5.72 2.54 -0.87
C GLU A 439 6.08 1.06 -0.68
N THR A 440 5.54 0.49 0.39
CA THR A 440 5.54 -0.95 0.65
C THR A 440 4.26 -1.54 0.07
N ILE A 441 4.38 -2.53 -0.80
CA ILE A 441 3.25 -3.11 -1.52
C ILE A 441 3.23 -4.62 -1.34
N GLN A 442 2.04 -5.16 -1.06
CA GLN A 442 1.81 -6.59 -0.93
C GLN A 442 1.17 -7.17 -2.21
N TYR A 443 1.76 -8.25 -2.70
CA TYR A 443 1.24 -9.06 -3.79
C TYR A 443 0.82 -10.43 -3.31
N GLN A 444 -0.34 -10.88 -3.78
CA GLN A 444 -0.70 -12.29 -3.64
C GLN A 444 0.08 -13.12 -4.68
N VAL A 445 0.83 -14.11 -4.19
CA VAL A 445 1.66 -15.01 -5.00
C VAL A 445 1.25 -16.47 -4.82
N TYR A 446 1.48 -17.29 -5.84
CA TYR A 446 1.23 -18.72 -5.82
C TYR A 446 2.57 -19.46 -5.90
N LEU A 447 3.04 -19.98 -4.75
CA LEU A 447 4.37 -20.60 -4.63
C LEU A 447 4.50 -22.00 -5.27
N GLY A 448 3.54 -22.41 -6.09
CA GLY A 448 3.56 -23.70 -6.79
C GLY A 448 3.10 -23.61 -8.25
N GLY A 449 2.86 -22.41 -8.76
CA GLY A 449 2.54 -22.19 -10.18
C GLY A 449 3.80 -21.88 -10.98
N GLU A 450 3.85 -22.33 -12.22
CA GLU A 450 4.95 -22.06 -13.16
C GLU A 450 5.01 -20.59 -13.61
N SER A 451 4.05 -19.74 -13.21
CA SER A 451 3.98 -18.33 -13.61
C SER A 451 3.91 -17.38 -12.40
N VAL A 452 5.07 -16.92 -11.94
CA VAL A 452 5.14 -15.58 -11.34
C VAL A 452 5.09 -14.61 -12.51
N GLY A 453 3.88 -14.29 -12.98
CA GLY A 453 3.69 -13.27 -14.00
C GLY A 453 4.38 -11.96 -13.59
N ASN A 454 4.69 -11.09 -14.56
CA ASN A 454 5.33 -9.81 -14.31
C ASN A 454 4.56 -9.01 -13.22
N LEU A 455 5.07 -9.03 -11.98
CA LEU A 455 4.42 -8.42 -10.82
C LEU A 455 4.39 -6.89 -10.94
N GLU A 456 5.37 -6.31 -11.64
CA GLU A 456 5.46 -4.87 -11.86
C GLU A 456 4.24 -4.35 -12.60
N ASP A 457 3.83 -5.06 -13.66
CA ASP A 457 2.67 -4.73 -14.49
C ASP A 457 1.35 -5.31 -13.95
N LYS A 458 1.38 -6.14 -12.90
CA LYS A 458 0.18 -6.79 -12.35
C LYS A 458 -0.74 -5.79 -11.64
N VAL A 459 -1.96 -5.68 -12.16
CA VAL A 459 -3.03 -4.82 -11.63
C VAL A 459 -4.09 -5.61 -10.88
N ASP A 460 -4.40 -6.82 -11.32
CA ASP A 460 -5.49 -7.62 -10.77
C ASP A 460 -5.06 -8.45 -9.56
N LYS A 461 -6.01 -8.64 -8.64
CA LYS A 461 -5.88 -9.54 -7.50
C LYS A 461 -7.20 -10.27 -7.30
N SER A 462 -7.15 -11.61 -7.27
CA SER A 462 -8.30 -12.46 -6.97
C SER A 462 -8.12 -13.11 -5.60
N VAL A 463 -9.13 -12.97 -4.75
CA VAL A 463 -9.13 -13.43 -3.38
C VAL A 463 -10.26 -14.43 -3.19
N ARG A 464 -9.92 -15.63 -2.73
CA ARG A 464 -10.89 -16.60 -2.22
C ARG A 464 -10.46 -17.01 -0.83
N ARG A 465 -11.19 -16.56 0.21
CA ARG A 465 -10.81 -16.76 1.62
C ARG A 465 -10.71 -18.23 2.02
N THR A 466 -11.43 -19.12 1.32
CA THR A 466 -11.36 -20.58 1.51
C THR A 466 -10.04 -21.20 1.07
N ASN A 467 -9.15 -20.42 0.45
CA ASN A 467 -7.86 -20.89 -0.04
C ASN A 467 -6.75 -20.17 0.75
N GLY A 468 -5.79 -20.95 1.26
CA GLY A 468 -4.59 -20.37 1.84
C GLY A 468 -3.86 -19.55 0.78
N ARG A 469 -3.36 -18.38 1.14
CA ARG A 469 -2.70 -17.46 0.20
C ARG A 469 -1.38 -16.98 0.76
N TYR A 470 -0.39 -16.82 -0.11
CA TYR A 470 0.88 -16.22 0.24
C TYR A 470 0.86 -14.75 -0.17
N GLN A 471 1.21 -13.86 0.75
CA GLN A 471 1.46 -12.46 0.46
C GLN A 471 2.96 -12.25 0.40
N LEU A 472 3.42 -11.51 -0.60
CA LEU A 472 4.80 -11.09 -0.79
C LEU A 472 4.88 -9.58 -0.65
N SER A 473 5.64 -9.11 0.32
CA SER A 473 5.98 -7.70 0.54
C SER A 473 7.09 -7.29 -0.42
N THR A 474 6.90 -6.15 -1.08
CA THR A 474 7.80 -5.60 -2.10
C THR A 474 7.92 -4.10 -1.92
N PHE A 475 8.96 -3.49 -2.50
CA PHE A 475 9.09 -2.03 -2.54
C PHE A 475 8.81 -1.51 -3.92
N ARG A 476 7.98 -0.47 -4.01
CA ARG A 476 7.77 0.26 -5.25
C ARG A 476 8.31 1.67 -5.10
N ILE A 477 9.16 2.08 -6.03
CA ILE A 477 9.69 3.44 -6.09
C ILE A 477 9.16 4.11 -7.35
N TYR A 478 8.78 5.37 -7.22
CA TYR A 478 8.36 6.24 -8.31
C TYR A 478 9.48 7.22 -8.61
N PHE A 479 9.69 7.58 -9.86
CA PHE A 479 10.76 8.46 -10.30
C PHE A 479 10.21 9.61 -11.15
N PRO A 480 10.77 10.83 -11.04
CA PRO A 480 10.26 11.99 -11.76
C PRO A 480 10.76 12.08 -13.21
N SER A 481 11.65 11.18 -13.60
CA SER A 481 12.26 11.09 -14.93
C SER A 481 12.51 9.64 -15.31
N GLU A 482 12.81 9.42 -16.59
CA GLU A 482 13.32 8.13 -17.06
C GLU A 482 14.63 7.77 -16.37
N PHE A 483 14.87 6.48 -16.23
CA PHE A 483 16.11 5.91 -15.72
C PHE A 483 16.57 4.80 -16.66
N SER A 484 17.86 4.49 -16.63
CA SER A 484 18.43 3.35 -17.33
C SER A 484 18.74 2.26 -16.32
N GLU A 485 18.38 1.02 -16.64
CA GLU A 485 18.75 -0.11 -15.81
C GLU A 485 20.27 -0.25 -15.70
N PRO A 486 20.80 -0.58 -14.51
CA PRO A 486 22.19 -0.99 -14.38
C PRO A 486 22.47 -2.18 -15.31
N PRO A 487 23.64 -2.20 -15.96
CA PRO A 487 24.04 -3.34 -16.76
C PRO A 487 24.20 -4.56 -15.85
N PRO A 488 23.95 -5.80 -16.32
CA PRO A 488 23.94 -6.99 -15.49
C PRO A 488 25.21 -7.20 -14.65
N GLU A 489 26.36 -6.70 -15.11
CA GLU A 489 27.66 -6.81 -14.43
C GLU A 489 27.77 -5.92 -13.19
N ILE A 490 26.97 -4.86 -13.11
CA ILE A 490 26.94 -3.89 -11.99
C ILE A 490 25.63 -4.03 -11.20
N ALA A 491 24.63 -4.70 -11.78
CA ALA A 491 23.41 -5.05 -11.10
C ALA A 491 23.77 -5.80 -9.81
N PRO A 492 23.12 -5.49 -8.68
CA PRO A 492 23.48 -6.10 -7.40
C PRO A 492 23.39 -7.61 -7.52
N GLU A 493 24.45 -8.31 -7.10
CA GLU A 493 24.52 -9.76 -7.17
C GLU A 493 23.23 -10.37 -6.61
N VAL A 494 22.54 -11.09 -7.49
CA VAL A 494 21.40 -11.90 -7.14
C VAL A 494 21.95 -13.31 -7.01
N ASP A 495 21.94 -13.87 -5.79
CA ASP A 495 22.25 -15.28 -5.53
C ASP A 495 21.25 -16.18 -6.29
N THR A 496 21.49 -16.37 -7.58
CA THR A 496 20.61 -17.10 -8.51
C THR A 496 20.96 -18.58 -8.49
N ALA A 497 20.77 -19.24 -7.36
CA ALA A 497 20.95 -20.69 -7.29
C ALA A 497 19.85 -21.47 -8.06
N ALA A 498 18.70 -20.84 -8.36
CA ALA A 498 17.67 -21.41 -9.21
C ALA A 498 16.92 -20.31 -9.96
N GLY A 499 16.85 -20.44 -11.30
CA GLY A 499 16.34 -19.44 -12.23
C GLY A 499 14.87 -19.07 -12.06
N TRP A 500 14.58 -18.15 -11.14
CA TRP A 500 13.36 -17.36 -11.11
C TRP A 500 13.75 -15.89 -11.26
N GLY A 501 14.22 -15.55 -12.46
CA GLY A 501 14.40 -14.17 -12.84
C GLY A 501 13.05 -13.49 -12.89
N CYS A 502 12.86 -12.47 -12.05
CA CYS A 502 12.09 -11.32 -12.50
C CYS A 502 12.84 -10.85 -13.75
N VAL A 503 12.37 -11.24 -14.94
CA VAL A 503 13.04 -10.89 -16.19
C VAL A 503 12.93 -9.38 -16.30
N ILE A 504 14.04 -8.70 -15.99
CA ILE A 504 14.26 -7.30 -16.31
C ILE A 504 14.28 -7.27 -17.84
N SER A 505 13.15 -6.89 -18.45
CA SER A 505 13.00 -6.77 -19.90
C SER A 505 13.40 -5.39 -20.37
#